data_AF-A0A2J8A121-F1
#
_entry.id   AF-A0A2J8A121-F1
#
_cell.length_a   1.000
_cell.length_b   1.000
_cell.length_c   1.000
_cell.angle_alpha   90.00
_cell.angle_beta   90.00
_cell.angle_gamma   90.00
#
_symmetry.space_group_name_H-M   'P 1'
#
loop_
_entity.id
_entity.type
_entity.pdbx_description
1 polymer ?
#
loop_
_entity_poly.entity_id
_entity_poly.type
_entity_poly.pdbx_seq_one_letter_code
_entity_poly.pdbx_strand_id
1 'polypeptide(L)'
;MAEPSLSEQPDWQALAALVDPSRPTPFLVAVQQHLQFGQLHYRAMHEGLGSIFSSGPCGAERSLTFLLACLEELLLQQPPAGTGGGPAGVLLDPPAGGELAHAEALAAADAPGLAEAGVAVEAAAAVGNEAEQPETEPGTAPVRKQKPQQRQQQSDSWRGTVAHLLLELVPPQQGQQLVQVSQQLEPQQQEQQRQGEAEEQQQQEQRMQQAQAATSLQPQPLPAGLLLAQRPRVVALFSACVGQPRHARVALKVAQAFGLDSNDVPDLPSLAAAVSELLANRTTLTPGLGLVMHFQVVYVECCISADRLKAAARATRVFGLKQEFPDVESRYRRSAVVKLASKRVWAVAATFAGADPMVAADEAGLAEEYRRRFELPPDVLKLDPEEVAAQEAARAARFLPFALPPERLLWVDGPAGLAAAAAALSGADILGIDVDGSEREDSEEHSGSGDSEESEEWGEGESEEEGDAESEGEGNDESEGEA
;
A
#
# COMPACT_ATOMS: atom_id res chain seq x y z
N MET A 1 42.10 36.07 12.97
CA MET A 1 41.71 34.84 12.27
C MET A 1 40.86 35.28 11.11
N ALA A 2 41.31 35.05 9.87
CA ALA A 2 40.55 35.42 8.69
C ALA A 2 39.34 34.49 8.57
N GLU A 3 38.14 35.04 8.43
CA GLU A 3 36.96 34.24 8.07
C GLU A 3 37.25 33.59 6.72
N PRO A 4 37.06 32.26 6.57
CA PRO A 4 37.16 31.63 5.26
C PRO A 4 36.12 32.31 4.35
N SER A 5 36.57 32.81 3.21
CA SER A 5 35.71 33.44 2.20
C SER A 5 34.57 32.49 1.82
N LEU A 6 33.37 32.81 2.30
CA LEU A 6 32.11 32.05 2.23
C LEU A 6 31.53 31.86 0.81
N SER A 7 32.34 31.91 -0.25
CA SER A 7 31.83 31.94 -1.63
C SER A 7 32.48 30.96 -2.61
N GLU A 8 33.15 29.91 -2.14
CA GLU A 8 33.56 28.83 -3.05
C GLU A 8 32.33 27.98 -3.38
N GLN A 9 31.57 28.43 -4.38
CA GLN A 9 30.61 27.58 -5.05
C GLN A 9 31.36 26.35 -5.62
N PRO A 10 30.74 25.15 -5.58
CA PRO A 10 31.32 23.95 -6.18
C PRO A 10 31.66 24.23 -7.64
N ASP A 11 32.83 23.75 -8.08
CA ASP A 11 33.17 23.76 -9.49
C ASP A 11 32.35 22.70 -10.23
N TRP A 12 31.12 23.07 -10.59
CA TRP A 12 30.19 22.22 -11.34
C TRP A 12 30.74 21.80 -12.70
N GLN A 13 31.67 22.57 -13.29
CA GLN A 13 32.33 22.21 -14.55
C GLN A 13 33.34 21.07 -14.34
N ALA A 14 34.10 21.10 -13.24
CA ALA A 14 34.97 20.00 -12.86
C ALA A 14 34.17 18.71 -12.61
N LEU A 15 32.99 18.81 -11.96
CA LEU A 15 32.08 17.67 -11.79
C LEU A 15 31.54 17.15 -13.13
N ALA A 16 31.18 18.03 -14.07
CA ALA A 16 30.71 17.64 -15.40
C ALA A 16 31.79 16.87 -16.19
N ALA A 17 33.07 17.19 -15.98
CA ALA A 17 34.19 16.46 -16.58
C ALA A 17 34.33 15.01 -16.05
N LEU A 18 33.76 14.70 -14.89
CA LEU A 18 33.75 13.35 -14.30
C LEU A 18 32.58 12.48 -14.80
N VAL A 19 31.74 12.98 -15.71
CA VAL A 19 30.60 12.25 -16.26
C VAL A 19 31.07 11.20 -17.29
N ASP A 20 31.50 10.05 -16.76
CA ASP A 20 31.86 8.85 -17.50
C ASP A 20 30.94 7.68 -17.09
N PRO A 21 30.05 7.20 -17.99
CA PRO A 21 29.12 6.11 -17.68
C PRO A 21 29.82 4.80 -17.32
N SER A 22 31.09 4.62 -17.71
CA SER A 22 31.86 3.43 -17.34
C SER A 22 32.45 3.49 -15.92
N ARG A 23 32.49 4.68 -15.31
CA ARG A 23 33.15 4.93 -14.02
C ARG A 23 32.39 6.00 -13.22
N PRO A 24 31.22 5.68 -12.62
CA PRO A 24 30.45 6.64 -11.83
C PRO A 24 31.10 7.01 -10.49
N THR A 25 32.01 6.17 -9.97
CA THR A 25 32.58 6.30 -8.62
C THR A 25 33.26 7.65 -8.33
N PRO A 26 34.13 8.21 -9.20
CA PRO A 26 34.76 9.50 -8.95
C PRO A 26 33.77 10.65 -8.77
N PHE A 27 32.71 10.65 -9.59
CA PHE A 27 31.63 11.62 -9.48
C PHE A 27 30.86 11.45 -8.17
N LEU A 28 30.49 10.21 -7.81
CA LEU A 28 29.78 9.93 -6.56
C LEU A 28 30.59 10.35 -5.32
N VAL A 29 31.91 10.13 -5.33
CA VAL A 29 32.82 10.56 -4.26
C VAL A 29 32.85 12.08 -4.15
N ALA A 30 32.91 12.79 -5.28
CA ALA A 30 32.90 14.25 -5.27
C ALA A 30 31.56 14.81 -4.76
N VAL A 31 30.42 14.25 -5.19
CA VAL A 31 29.09 14.60 -4.67
C VAL A 31 29.00 14.33 -3.16
N GLN A 32 29.50 13.17 -2.71
CA GLN A 32 29.53 12.82 -1.29
C GLN A 32 30.37 13.82 -0.48
N GLN A 33 31.55 14.20 -0.97
CA GLN A 33 32.40 15.22 -0.33
C GLN A 33 31.64 16.53 -0.20
N HIS A 34 30.98 17.00 -1.27
CA HIS A 34 30.18 18.22 -1.22
C HIS A 34 29.01 18.15 -0.23
N LEU A 35 28.36 16.99 -0.06
CA LEU A 35 27.31 16.81 0.95
C LEU A 35 27.85 16.82 2.39
N GLN A 36 29.10 16.41 2.59
CA GLN A 36 29.73 16.40 3.91
C GLN A 36 30.20 17.78 4.37
N PHE A 37 30.58 18.66 3.42
CA PHE A 37 30.82 20.06 3.70
C PHE A 37 29.46 20.74 3.91
N GLY A 38 28.95 20.72 5.15
CA GLY A 38 27.61 21.16 5.57
C GLY A 38 27.20 22.62 5.26
N GLN A 39 27.94 23.30 4.39
CA GLN A 39 27.58 24.60 3.82
C GLN A 39 26.71 24.47 2.55
N LEU A 40 26.71 23.32 1.88
CA LEU A 40 25.91 23.14 0.66
C LEU A 40 24.51 22.63 1.00
N HIS A 41 23.53 23.51 0.80
CA HIS A 41 22.11 23.14 0.87
C HIS A 41 21.77 22.15 -0.26
N TYR A 42 20.97 21.13 0.07
CA TYR A 42 20.41 20.15 -0.88
C TYR A 42 19.90 20.80 -2.18
N ARG A 43 19.20 21.94 -2.05
CA ARG A 43 18.68 22.71 -3.18
C ARG A 43 19.76 23.20 -4.14
N ALA A 44 20.85 23.77 -3.63
CA ALA A 44 21.95 24.26 -4.47
C ALA A 44 22.63 23.10 -5.22
N MET A 45 22.75 21.93 -4.56
CA MET A 45 23.26 20.73 -5.21
C MET A 45 22.32 20.21 -6.29
N HIS A 46 21.02 20.17 -6.01
CA HIS A 46 20.02 19.77 -6.99
C HIS A 46 20.02 20.71 -8.21
N GLU A 47 20.05 22.03 -8.00
CA GLU A 47 20.12 23.02 -9.09
C GLU A 47 21.43 22.90 -9.90
N GLY A 48 22.57 22.73 -9.23
CA GLY A 48 23.87 22.54 -9.86
C GLY A 48 23.91 21.28 -10.73
N LEU A 49 23.50 20.14 -10.18
CA LEU A 49 23.44 18.88 -10.93
C LEU A 49 22.39 18.91 -12.04
N GLY A 50 21.23 19.53 -11.82
CA GLY A 50 20.23 19.75 -12.85
C GLY A 50 20.78 20.52 -14.05
N SER A 51 21.61 21.54 -13.81
CA SER A 51 22.26 22.29 -14.89
C SER A 51 23.22 21.41 -15.71
N ILE A 52 23.96 20.50 -15.06
CA ILE A 52 24.90 19.58 -15.71
C ILE A 52 24.16 18.57 -16.59
N PHE A 53 23.09 17.96 -16.09
CA PHE A 53 22.42 16.86 -16.78
C PHE A 53 21.37 17.31 -17.80
N SER A 54 20.70 18.44 -17.57
CA SER A 54 19.62 18.93 -18.44
C SER A 54 20.11 19.90 -19.51
N SER A 55 21.05 20.79 -19.16
CA SER A 55 21.53 21.86 -20.05
C SER A 55 22.99 21.72 -20.47
N GLY A 56 23.72 20.78 -19.86
CA GLY A 56 25.13 20.58 -20.10
C GLY A 56 25.45 19.89 -21.43
N PRO A 57 26.75 19.79 -21.77
CA PRO A 57 27.21 19.20 -23.02
C PRO A 57 26.96 17.69 -23.13
N CYS A 58 26.50 17.03 -22.06
CA CYS A 58 26.39 15.58 -22.02
C CYS A 58 25.26 15.02 -22.88
N GLY A 59 24.22 15.78 -23.21
CA GLY A 59 23.06 15.27 -23.94
C GLY A 59 22.23 14.27 -23.10
N ALA A 60 20.92 14.22 -23.37
CA ALA A 60 19.97 13.50 -22.51
C ALA A 60 20.28 11.99 -22.36
N GLU A 61 20.76 11.34 -23.42
CA GLU A 61 21.07 9.90 -23.42
C GLU A 61 22.25 9.55 -22.53
N ARG A 62 23.35 10.29 -22.66
CA ARG A 62 24.54 10.06 -21.84
C ARG A 62 24.26 10.43 -20.39
N SER A 63 23.53 11.53 -20.15
CA SER A 63 23.07 11.92 -18.82
C SER A 63 22.27 10.81 -18.17
N LEU A 64 21.23 10.27 -18.83
CA LEU A 64 20.42 9.20 -18.25
C LEU A 64 21.23 7.93 -18.01
N THR A 65 22.04 7.51 -19.00
CA THR A 65 22.88 6.31 -18.88
C THR A 65 23.83 6.41 -17.69
N PHE A 66 24.41 7.58 -17.49
CA PHE A 66 25.28 7.88 -16.36
C PHE A 66 24.52 7.90 -15.03
N LEU A 67 23.36 8.55 -14.96
CA LEU A 67 22.52 8.57 -13.76
C LEU A 67 22.13 7.14 -13.33
N LEU A 68 21.76 6.29 -14.28
CA LEU A 68 21.48 4.87 -14.02
C LEU A 68 22.72 4.13 -13.51
N ALA A 69 23.89 4.35 -14.10
CA ALA A 69 25.14 3.76 -13.61
C ALA A 69 25.47 4.21 -12.17
N CYS A 70 25.24 5.48 -11.84
CA CYS A 70 25.37 5.99 -10.47
C CYS A 70 24.40 5.32 -9.50
N LEU A 71 23.13 5.14 -9.90
CA LEU A 71 22.13 4.48 -9.07
C LEU A 71 22.46 2.99 -8.85
N GLU A 72 22.88 2.28 -9.91
CA GLU A 72 23.34 0.90 -9.84
C GLU A 72 24.52 0.77 -8.87
N GLU A 73 25.52 1.65 -8.97
CA GLU A 73 26.67 1.68 -8.07
C GLU A 73 26.25 1.90 -6.61
N LEU A 74 25.35 2.84 -6.36
CA LEU A 74 24.90 3.17 -5.00
C LEU A 74 24.06 2.05 -4.36
N LEU A 75 23.21 1.40 -5.15
CA LEU A 75 22.12 0.54 -4.66
C LEU A 75 22.44 -0.96 -4.78
N LEU A 76 23.22 -1.35 -5.79
CA LEU A 76 23.57 -2.76 -6.06
C LEU A 76 24.92 -3.16 -5.47
N GLN A 77 25.89 -2.24 -5.40
CA GLN A 77 27.14 -2.55 -4.71
C GLN A 77 26.94 -2.52 -3.20
N GLN A 78 26.45 -3.65 -2.68
CA GLN A 78 26.57 -3.94 -1.26
C GLN A 78 28.05 -4.21 -0.95
N PRO A 79 28.61 -3.61 0.12
CA PRO A 79 29.91 -4.06 0.61
C PRO A 79 29.79 -5.56 0.92
N PRO A 80 30.75 -6.41 0.49
CA PRO A 80 30.68 -7.84 0.70
C PRO A 80 30.49 -8.10 2.20
N ALA A 81 29.39 -8.76 2.56
CA ALA A 81 28.88 -8.90 3.93
C ALA A 81 29.77 -9.73 4.88
N GLY A 82 31.05 -9.93 4.57
CA GLY A 82 31.92 -10.90 5.24
C GLY A 82 33.40 -10.56 5.38
N THR A 83 33.90 -9.40 4.92
CA THR A 83 35.28 -8.99 5.25
C THR A 83 35.35 -8.38 6.65
N GLY A 84 35.31 -9.27 7.66
CA GLY A 84 35.46 -8.91 9.06
C GLY A 84 36.80 -8.21 9.34
N GLY A 85 36.75 -7.15 10.14
CA GLY A 85 37.85 -6.77 11.04
C GLY A 85 39.04 -6.00 10.46
N GLY A 86 39.04 -5.57 9.20
CA GLY A 86 39.96 -4.52 8.75
C GLY A 86 39.46 -3.14 9.21
N PRO A 87 40.31 -2.19 9.63
CA PRO A 87 39.87 -0.87 10.08
C PRO A 87 39.07 -0.17 8.97
N ALA A 88 37.74 -0.24 9.11
CA ALA A 88 36.78 0.40 8.24
C ALA A 88 36.88 1.92 8.40
N GLY A 89 37.43 2.55 7.36
CA GLY A 89 37.61 3.99 7.29
C GLY A 89 38.85 4.42 6.55
N VAL A 90 39.18 3.82 5.40
CA VAL A 90 39.88 4.59 4.37
C VAL A 90 38.79 5.50 3.79
N LEU A 91 38.62 6.64 4.46
CA LEU A 91 38.37 7.91 3.77
C LEU A 91 39.24 7.86 2.51
N LEU A 92 38.68 8.04 1.32
CA LEU A 92 39.49 8.19 0.11
C LEU A 92 40.39 9.42 0.31
N ASP A 93 41.57 9.20 0.90
CA ASP A 93 42.62 10.20 0.99
C ASP A 93 42.97 10.57 -0.45
N PRO A 94 42.99 11.87 -0.81
CA PRO A 94 43.47 12.29 -2.11
C PRO A 94 44.90 11.78 -2.29
N PRO A 95 45.29 11.27 -3.46
CA PRO A 95 46.63 10.72 -3.64
C PRO A 95 47.66 11.84 -3.42
N ALA A 96 48.34 11.79 -2.29
CA ALA A 96 49.65 12.43 -2.16
C ALA A 96 50.56 11.73 -3.18
N GLY A 97 51.10 12.52 -4.11
CA GLY A 97 51.89 12.03 -5.23
C GLY A 97 52.93 10.99 -4.82
N GLY A 98 52.95 9.87 -5.54
CA GLY A 98 53.89 8.78 -5.33
C GLY A 98 53.86 7.83 -6.52
N GLU A 99 55.04 7.56 -7.05
CA GLU A 99 55.33 6.88 -8.32
C GLU A 99 54.78 5.46 -8.45
N LEU A 100 54.55 5.09 -9.71
CA LEU A 100 54.27 3.74 -10.21
C LEU A 100 55.33 2.73 -9.77
N ALA A 101 54.90 1.59 -9.25
CA ALA A 101 55.66 0.35 -9.32
C ALA A 101 54.74 -0.84 -9.62
N HIS A 102 55.09 -1.54 -10.70
CA HIS A 102 54.57 -2.84 -11.12
C HIS A 102 54.82 -3.92 -10.06
N ALA A 103 53.88 -4.87 -9.92
CA ALA A 103 54.23 -6.27 -9.71
C ALA A 103 53.10 -7.24 -10.13
N GLU A 104 53.55 -8.32 -10.74
CA GLU A 104 52.88 -9.46 -11.35
C GLU A 104 52.48 -10.57 -10.35
N ALA A 105 51.39 -11.26 -10.70
CA ALA A 105 51.21 -12.73 -10.81
C ALA A 105 50.97 -13.68 -9.60
N LEU A 106 50.21 -14.73 -9.97
CA LEU A 106 49.94 -16.08 -9.40
C LEU A 106 48.86 -16.19 -8.31
N ALA A 107 47.75 -16.95 -8.39
CA ALA A 107 47.29 -18.21 -9.04
C ALA A 107 47.19 -19.42 -8.08
N ALA A 108 46.05 -20.14 -8.19
CA ALA A 108 45.72 -21.51 -7.74
C ALA A 108 45.39 -21.70 -6.22
N ALA A 109 44.52 -22.59 -5.73
CA ALA A 109 43.75 -23.73 -6.26
C ALA A 109 42.63 -24.17 -5.28
N ASP A 110 41.69 -24.98 -5.78
CA ASP A 110 40.97 -26.12 -5.16
C ASP A 110 40.04 -25.99 -3.92
N ALA A 111 38.72 -26.02 -4.20
CA ALA A 111 37.75 -27.13 -3.96
C ALA A 111 37.53 -27.74 -2.53
N PRO A 112 36.55 -28.66 -2.32
CA PRO A 112 35.20 -28.36 -1.81
C PRO A 112 34.82 -29.15 -0.53
N GLY A 113 33.67 -28.86 0.10
CA GLY A 113 33.18 -29.68 1.22
C GLY A 113 31.73 -29.42 1.66
N LEU A 114 30.90 -30.46 1.51
CA LEU A 114 29.49 -30.62 1.91
C LEU A 114 29.30 -30.78 3.44
N ALA A 115 28.14 -30.35 3.96
CA ALA A 115 27.27 -30.99 4.99
C ALA A 115 26.29 -29.92 5.52
N GLU A 116 25.00 -29.95 5.18
CA GLU A 116 23.89 -30.71 5.78
C GLU A 116 23.57 -30.43 7.27
N ALA A 117 22.31 -29.99 7.44
CA ALA A 117 21.35 -30.26 8.51
C ALA A 117 21.56 -29.70 9.93
N GLY A 118 20.47 -29.11 10.46
CA GLY A 118 20.34 -28.96 11.92
C GLY A 118 19.36 -27.87 12.36
N VAL A 119 18.07 -28.16 12.28
CA VAL A 119 16.99 -27.45 12.99
C VAL A 119 17.19 -27.59 14.51
N ALA A 120 17.13 -26.49 15.27
CA ALA A 120 16.51 -26.46 16.60
C ALA A 120 16.32 -25.02 17.08
N VAL A 121 15.05 -24.68 17.28
CA VAL A 121 14.54 -23.56 18.03
C VAL A 121 14.77 -23.84 19.52
N GLU A 122 15.35 -22.91 20.26
CA GLU A 122 15.11 -22.85 21.70
C GLU A 122 15.08 -21.40 22.19
N ALA A 123 13.90 -21.04 22.68
CA ALA A 123 13.61 -19.79 23.37
C ALA A 123 14.07 -19.92 24.82
N ALA A 124 14.78 -18.91 25.33
CA ALA A 124 14.95 -18.73 26.76
C ALA A 124 14.81 -17.24 27.09
N ALA A 125 13.68 -16.93 27.73
CA ALA A 125 13.44 -15.69 28.45
C ALA A 125 14.38 -15.61 29.66
N ALA A 126 15.01 -14.46 29.87
CA ALA A 126 15.68 -14.13 31.11
C ALA A 126 15.25 -12.72 31.55
N VAL A 127 14.33 -12.72 32.52
CA VAL A 127 14.00 -11.60 33.40
C VAL A 127 15.15 -11.45 34.40
N GLY A 128 15.74 -10.26 34.48
CA GLY A 128 16.80 -9.93 35.43
C GLY A 128 16.63 -8.51 35.96
N ASN A 129 16.06 -8.42 37.16
CA ASN A 129 16.07 -7.26 38.05
C ASN A 129 17.45 -7.13 38.70
N GLU A 130 18.13 -5.99 38.57
CA GLU A 130 19.13 -5.48 39.53
C GLU A 130 19.13 -3.94 39.41
N ALA A 131 18.63 -3.21 40.41
CA ALA A 131 19.27 -2.81 41.67
C ALA A 131 20.05 -1.48 41.55
N GLU A 132 19.67 -0.57 42.43
CA GLU A 132 20.06 0.82 42.55
C GLU A 132 21.40 1.04 43.30
N GLN A 133 22.06 2.17 42.95
CA GLN A 133 22.96 3.03 43.76
C GLN A 133 24.46 2.66 43.92
N PRO A 134 25.37 3.62 44.27
CA PRO A 134 25.34 5.09 44.13
C PRO A 134 26.66 5.71 43.57
N GLU A 135 26.68 7.06 43.56
CA GLU A 135 27.68 8.02 43.10
C GLU A 135 29.11 7.90 43.68
N THR A 136 30.15 8.20 42.89
CA THR A 136 31.11 9.34 43.05
C THR A 136 32.39 9.18 42.20
N GLU A 137 32.71 10.18 41.36
CA GLU A 137 33.98 10.94 41.28
C GLU A 137 34.10 11.73 39.95
N PRO A 138 34.69 12.95 39.96
CA PRO A 138 34.85 13.79 38.76
C PRO A 138 36.26 13.68 38.18
N GLY A 139 36.37 13.68 36.84
CA GLY A 139 37.60 14.13 36.18
C GLY A 139 38.17 13.21 35.10
N THR A 140 37.47 13.07 33.98
CA THR A 140 38.11 12.90 32.66
C THR A 140 37.07 13.21 31.60
N ALA A 141 37.36 14.14 30.68
CA ALA A 141 36.44 14.47 29.60
C ALA A 141 36.09 13.17 28.84
N PRO A 142 34.81 12.77 28.77
CA PRO A 142 34.44 11.54 28.11
C PRO A 142 34.69 11.71 26.62
N VAL A 143 35.74 11.06 26.12
CA VAL A 143 35.83 10.75 24.69
C VAL A 143 34.60 9.90 24.40
N ARG A 144 33.54 10.54 23.87
CA ARG A 144 32.31 9.89 23.44
C ARG A 144 32.71 8.85 22.39
N LYS A 145 32.91 7.61 22.84
CA LYS A 145 32.96 6.43 21.97
C LYS A 145 31.59 6.36 21.32
N GLN A 146 31.45 6.96 20.13
CA GLN A 146 30.27 6.75 19.30
C GLN A 146 30.13 5.24 19.12
N LYS A 147 28.98 4.70 19.54
CA LYS A 147 28.71 3.27 19.38
C LYS A 147 28.84 2.95 17.88
N PRO A 148 29.55 1.87 17.50
CA PRO A 148 29.76 1.51 16.09
C PRO A 148 28.46 1.45 15.26
N GLN A 149 27.33 1.15 15.92
CA GLN A 149 25.99 1.17 15.32
C GLN A 149 25.56 2.56 14.76
N GLN A 150 26.00 3.66 15.39
CA GLN A 150 25.67 5.01 14.93
C GLN A 150 26.47 5.41 13.68
N ARG A 151 27.68 4.87 13.51
CA ARG A 151 28.53 5.12 12.34
C ARG A 151 27.98 4.41 11.08
N GLN A 152 27.44 3.21 11.25
CA GLN A 152 26.83 2.45 10.15
C GLN A 152 25.49 3.06 9.69
N GLN A 153 24.69 3.60 10.62
CA GLN A 153 23.48 4.35 10.25
C GLN A 153 23.78 5.63 9.44
N GLN A 154 24.92 6.28 9.69
CA GLN A 154 25.36 7.45 8.92
C GLN A 154 25.94 7.09 7.54
N SER A 155 26.62 5.94 7.41
CA SER A 155 27.12 5.50 6.10
C SER A 155 26.00 5.10 5.14
N ASP A 156 24.86 4.67 5.67
CA ASP A 156 23.74 4.21 4.85
C ASP A 156 22.82 5.38 4.45
N SER A 157 22.77 6.45 5.26
CA SER A 157 21.87 7.59 5.00
C SER A 157 22.27 8.43 3.79
N TRP A 158 23.57 8.59 3.52
CA TRP A 158 24.02 9.42 2.40
C TRP A 158 23.69 8.76 1.04
N ARG A 159 23.79 7.43 0.93
CA ARG A 159 23.47 6.71 -0.31
C ARG A 159 22.01 6.91 -0.70
N GLY A 160 21.09 6.77 0.25
CA GLY A 160 19.67 7.04 0.02
C GLY A 160 19.39 8.49 -0.35
N THR A 161 20.11 9.44 0.25
CA THR A 161 19.98 10.87 -0.04
C THR A 161 20.45 11.20 -1.45
N VAL A 162 21.62 10.69 -1.85
CA VAL A 162 22.16 10.88 -3.20
C VAL A 162 21.26 10.21 -4.23
N ALA A 163 20.81 8.97 -3.98
CA ALA A 163 19.89 8.28 -4.91
C ALA A 163 18.58 9.07 -5.11
N HIS A 164 18.01 9.62 -4.03
CA HIS A 164 16.82 10.47 -4.13
C HIS A 164 17.09 11.74 -4.95
N LEU A 165 18.22 12.40 -4.68
CA LEU A 165 18.63 13.58 -5.41
C LEU A 165 18.82 13.28 -6.91
N LEU A 166 19.47 12.17 -7.26
CA LEU A 166 19.68 11.77 -8.66
C LEU A 166 18.36 11.42 -9.36
N LEU A 167 17.39 10.83 -8.65
CA LEU A 167 16.07 10.52 -9.20
C LEU A 167 15.21 11.76 -9.41
N GLU A 168 15.37 12.82 -8.60
CA GLU A 168 14.68 14.10 -8.83
C GLU A 168 15.16 14.81 -10.10
N LEU A 169 16.36 14.49 -10.59
CA LEU A 169 16.88 15.00 -11.86
C LEU A 169 16.25 14.30 -13.08
N VAL A 170 15.56 13.17 -12.87
CA VAL A 170 14.84 12.48 -13.95
C VAL A 170 13.42 13.07 -14.04
N PRO A 171 13.04 13.67 -15.19
CA PRO A 171 11.71 14.24 -15.34
C PRO A 171 10.63 13.16 -15.18
N PRO A 172 9.62 13.36 -14.30
CA PRO A 172 8.57 12.37 -14.09
C PRO A 172 7.73 12.19 -15.36
N GLN A 173 7.50 10.95 -15.76
CA GLN A 173 6.70 10.63 -16.95
C GLN A 173 5.19 10.74 -16.71
N GLN A 174 4.74 10.67 -15.44
CA GLN A 174 3.32 10.55 -15.08
C GLN A 174 2.43 11.75 -15.44
N GLY A 175 3.00 12.92 -15.73
CA GLY A 175 2.22 14.14 -15.99
C GLY A 175 1.65 14.29 -17.40
N GLN A 176 2.17 13.58 -18.41
CA GLN A 176 1.78 13.87 -19.79
C GLN A 176 0.41 13.29 -20.20
N GLN A 177 -0.05 12.20 -19.58
CA GLN A 177 -1.35 11.62 -19.96
C GLN A 177 -2.55 12.33 -19.32
N LEU A 178 -2.42 12.85 -18.09
CA LEU A 178 -3.55 13.46 -17.38
C LEU A 178 -3.80 14.91 -17.81
N VAL A 179 -2.76 15.69 -18.12
CA VAL A 179 -2.91 17.11 -18.48
C VAL A 179 -3.52 17.31 -19.87
N GLN A 180 -3.37 16.36 -20.80
CA GLN A 180 -4.01 16.46 -22.12
C GLN A 180 -5.53 16.26 -22.07
N VAL A 181 -6.06 15.54 -21.08
CA VAL A 181 -7.51 15.31 -20.94
C VAL A 181 -8.20 16.52 -20.30
N SER A 182 -7.53 17.21 -19.37
CA SER A 182 -8.11 18.40 -18.71
C SER A 182 -8.08 19.68 -19.56
N GLN A 183 -7.17 19.80 -20.54
CA GLN A 183 -7.12 20.98 -21.42
C GLN A 183 -8.18 21.00 -22.54
N GLN A 184 -9.04 19.98 -22.65
CA GLN A 184 -10.12 19.94 -23.65
C GLN A 184 -11.53 20.25 -23.09
N LEU A 185 -11.66 20.65 -21.81
CA LEU A 185 -12.96 20.74 -21.12
C LEU A 185 -13.32 22.10 -20.50
N GLU A 186 -12.68 23.20 -20.91
CA GLU A 186 -13.16 24.54 -20.57
C GLU A 186 -13.35 25.42 -21.83
N PRO A 187 -14.60 25.68 -22.24
CA PRO A 187 -14.93 26.89 -22.94
C PRO A 187 -15.87 27.78 -22.12
N GLN A 188 -15.54 29.07 -22.12
CA GLN A 188 -16.50 30.18 -22.17
C GLN A 188 -17.49 30.31 -21.01
N GLN A 189 -17.07 30.95 -19.91
CA GLN A 189 -18.04 31.63 -19.05
C GLN A 189 -17.46 32.75 -18.17
N GLN A 190 -16.61 33.62 -18.71
CA GLN A 190 -16.26 34.85 -17.96
C GLN A 190 -15.67 35.96 -18.83
N GLU A 191 -16.43 36.41 -19.83
CA GLU A 191 -15.98 37.52 -20.67
C GLU A 191 -17.12 38.53 -20.88
N GLN A 192 -17.48 39.28 -19.82
CA GLN A 192 -18.26 40.51 -20.02
C GLN A 192 -18.27 41.58 -18.93
N GLN A 193 -17.43 41.57 -17.88
CA GLN A 193 -17.58 42.56 -16.79
C GLN A 193 -16.37 43.33 -16.25
N ARG A 194 -15.16 43.27 -16.83
CA ARG A 194 -14.06 44.13 -16.34
C ARG A 194 -13.15 44.66 -17.45
N GLN A 195 -13.50 45.79 -18.07
CA GLN A 195 -12.66 46.47 -19.08
C GLN A 195 -11.79 47.61 -18.51
N GLY A 196 -11.78 47.86 -17.20
CA GLY A 196 -10.96 48.92 -16.58
C GLY A 196 -9.74 48.44 -15.80
N GLU A 197 -9.86 47.30 -15.10
CA GLU A 197 -8.76 46.65 -14.35
C GLU A 197 -7.94 45.68 -15.22
N ALA A 198 -8.39 45.44 -16.45
CA ALA A 198 -7.84 44.43 -17.34
C ALA A 198 -6.44 44.78 -17.85
N GLU A 199 -6.10 46.04 -18.10
CA GLU A 199 -4.78 46.35 -18.68
C GLU A 199 -3.63 46.24 -17.66
N GLU A 200 -3.86 46.64 -16.40
CA GLU A 200 -2.86 46.48 -15.33
C GLU A 200 -2.74 45.02 -14.89
N GLN A 201 -3.86 44.29 -14.79
CA GLN A 201 -3.82 42.84 -14.57
C GLN A 201 -3.15 42.12 -15.73
N GLN A 202 -3.48 42.45 -16.99
CA GLN A 202 -2.88 41.79 -18.15
C GLN A 202 -1.39 42.11 -18.29
N GLN A 203 -0.93 43.30 -17.88
CA GLN A 203 0.50 43.62 -17.85
C GLN A 203 1.22 42.94 -16.67
N GLN A 204 0.59 42.84 -15.50
CA GLN A 204 1.13 42.09 -14.35
C GLN A 204 1.14 40.57 -14.63
N GLU A 205 0.14 40.07 -15.33
CA GLU A 205 -0.01 38.69 -15.75
C GLU A 205 0.97 38.37 -16.88
N GLN A 206 1.19 39.28 -17.85
CA GLN A 206 2.30 39.14 -18.81
C GLN A 206 3.66 39.14 -18.12
N ARG A 207 3.88 39.97 -17.10
CA ARG A 207 5.13 39.95 -16.33
C ARG A 207 5.29 38.67 -15.51
N MET A 208 4.21 38.15 -14.92
CA MET A 208 4.24 36.84 -14.26
C MET A 208 4.45 35.71 -15.26
N GLN A 209 3.82 35.73 -16.43
CA GLN A 209 4.00 34.74 -17.48
C GLN A 209 5.41 34.80 -18.07
N GLN A 210 5.99 35.99 -18.27
CA GLN A 210 7.38 36.14 -18.73
C GLN A 210 8.38 35.74 -17.64
N ALA A 211 8.13 36.07 -16.36
CA ALA A 211 8.95 35.61 -15.25
C ALA A 211 8.85 34.09 -15.05
N GLN A 212 7.66 33.50 -15.23
CA GLN A 212 7.46 32.06 -15.21
C GLN A 212 8.13 31.39 -16.42
N ALA A 213 8.04 31.97 -17.63
CA ALA A 213 8.69 31.45 -18.82
C ALA A 213 10.23 31.51 -18.73
N ALA A 214 10.78 32.53 -18.07
CA ALA A 214 12.23 32.65 -17.83
C ALA A 214 12.71 31.76 -16.67
N THR A 215 11.83 31.34 -15.76
CA THR A 215 12.18 30.54 -14.58
C THR A 215 11.81 29.06 -14.74
N SER A 216 10.95 28.71 -15.70
CA SER A 216 10.62 27.32 -16.00
C SER A 216 11.70 26.70 -16.88
N LEU A 217 12.86 26.39 -16.30
CA LEU A 217 13.68 25.27 -16.74
C LEU A 217 12.92 23.97 -16.46
N GLN A 218 11.73 23.83 -17.05
CA GLN A 218 11.03 22.56 -16.98
C GLN A 218 11.90 21.54 -17.72
N PRO A 219 12.29 20.46 -17.05
CA PRO A 219 13.12 19.44 -17.68
C PRO A 219 12.38 18.90 -18.90
N GLN A 220 13.03 18.98 -20.06
CA GLN A 220 12.51 18.42 -21.30
C GLN A 220 12.19 16.93 -21.08
N PRO A 221 11.01 16.44 -21.49
CA PRO A 221 10.68 15.04 -21.36
C PRO A 221 11.70 14.18 -22.12
N LEU A 222 12.14 13.10 -21.48
CA LEU A 222 13.07 12.17 -22.12
C LEU A 222 12.42 11.50 -23.33
N PRO A 223 13.14 11.30 -24.46
CA PRO A 223 12.60 10.60 -25.62
C PRO A 223 12.13 9.19 -25.26
N ALA A 224 10.93 8.80 -25.67
CA ALA A 224 10.33 7.50 -25.32
C ALA A 224 11.21 6.30 -25.73
N GLY A 225 11.87 6.37 -26.89
CA GLY A 225 12.74 5.27 -27.37
C GLY A 225 13.96 5.04 -26.47
N LEU A 226 14.45 6.09 -25.81
CA LEU A 226 15.59 6.04 -24.91
C LEU A 226 15.21 5.44 -23.56
N LEU A 227 14.03 5.79 -23.04
CA LEU A 227 13.46 5.13 -21.87
C LEU A 227 13.23 3.64 -22.12
N LEU A 228 12.69 3.29 -23.29
CA LEU A 228 12.45 1.91 -23.67
C LEU A 228 13.75 1.10 -23.79
N ALA A 229 14.83 1.71 -24.31
CA ALA A 229 16.15 1.07 -24.38
C ALA A 229 16.77 0.81 -23.00
N GLN A 230 16.52 1.67 -22.01
CA GLN A 230 17.05 1.52 -20.64
C GLN A 230 16.12 0.72 -19.71
N ARG A 231 14.90 0.39 -20.16
CA ARG A 231 13.86 -0.28 -19.35
C ARG A 231 14.35 -1.55 -18.63
N PRO A 232 15.13 -2.46 -19.23
CA PRO A 232 15.64 -3.65 -18.52
C PRO A 232 16.53 -3.31 -17.31
N ARG A 233 17.37 -2.27 -17.42
CA ARG A 233 18.23 -1.82 -16.32
C ARG A 233 17.42 -1.20 -15.20
N VAL A 234 16.42 -0.39 -15.55
CA VAL A 234 15.50 0.24 -14.59
C VAL A 234 14.72 -0.82 -13.82
N VAL A 235 14.21 -1.86 -14.50
CA VAL A 235 13.50 -2.98 -13.86
C VAL A 235 14.39 -3.75 -12.91
N ALA A 236 15.64 -4.02 -13.31
CA ALA A 236 16.62 -4.68 -12.45
C ALA A 236 16.93 -3.85 -11.19
N LEU A 237 17.11 -2.54 -11.37
CA LEU A 237 17.33 -1.60 -10.27
C LEU A 237 16.13 -1.56 -9.31
N PHE A 238 14.92 -1.42 -9.84
CA PHE A 238 13.68 -1.42 -9.07
C PHE A 238 13.54 -2.71 -8.24
N SER A 239 13.75 -3.86 -8.87
CA SER A 239 13.66 -5.18 -8.23
C SER A 239 14.66 -5.32 -7.08
N ALA A 240 15.88 -4.81 -7.25
CA ALA A 240 16.89 -4.83 -6.19
C ALA A 240 16.57 -3.88 -5.02
N CYS A 241 15.90 -2.76 -5.30
CA CYS A 241 15.50 -1.80 -4.27
C CYS A 241 14.28 -2.26 -3.47
N VAL A 242 13.27 -2.84 -4.13
CA VAL A 242 11.98 -3.14 -3.47
C VAL A 242 12.11 -4.23 -2.40
N GLY A 243 13.02 -5.19 -2.58
CA GLY A 243 13.33 -6.22 -1.58
C GLY A 243 14.15 -5.72 -0.38
N GLN A 244 14.48 -4.43 -0.30
CA GLN A 244 15.25 -3.86 0.80
C GLN A 244 14.45 -2.73 1.47
N PRO A 245 13.97 -2.90 2.72
CA PRO A 245 13.16 -1.88 3.41
C PRO A 245 13.78 -0.48 3.44
N ARG A 246 15.11 -0.40 3.61
CA ARG A 246 15.87 0.86 3.58
C ARG A 246 15.80 1.62 2.24
N HIS A 247 15.53 0.92 1.14
CA HIS A 247 15.46 1.48 -0.20
C HIS A 247 14.01 1.63 -0.72
N ALA A 248 13.00 1.40 0.11
CA ALA A 248 11.59 1.48 -0.28
C ALA A 248 11.21 2.81 -0.95
N ARG A 249 11.70 3.93 -0.40
CA ARG A 249 11.45 5.27 -0.98
C ARG A 249 12.13 5.44 -2.35
N VAL A 250 13.32 4.87 -2.52
CA VAL A 250 14.04 4.88 -3.80
C VAL A 250 13.30 4.02 -4.82
N ALA A 251 12.85 2.82 -4.43
CA ALA A 251 12.05 1.94 -5.30
C ALA A 251 10.80 2.64 -5.83
N LEU A 252 10.03 3.30 -4.95
CA LEU A 252 8.86 4.09 -5.35
C LEU A 252 9.22 5.19 -6.35
N LYS A 253 10.30 5.94 -6.09
CA LYS A 253 10.75 7.02 -6.97
C LYS A 253 11.23 6.51 -8.32
N VAL A 254 11.91 5.36 -8.37
CA VAL A 254 12.29 4.71 -9.63
C VAL A 254 11.02 4.35 -10.41
N ALA A 255 10.05 3.69 -9.78
CA ALA A 255 8.82 3.30 -10.45
C ALA A 255 8.06 4.51 -11.02
N GLN A 256 7.91 5.58 -10.23
CA GLN A 256 7.26 6.82 -10.66
C GLN A 256 8.03 7.57 -11.76
N ALA A 257 9.34 7.72 -11.62
CA ALA A 257 10.17 8.48 -12.56
C ALA A 257 10.20 7.83 -13.94
N PHE A 258 10.24 6.50 -13.98
CA PHE A 258 10.32 5.73 -15.22
C PHE A 258 8.98 5.20 -15.73
N GLY A 259 7.89 5.44 -14.98
CA GLY A 259 6.55 5.00 -15.34
C GLY A 259 6.45 3.47 -15.43
N LEU A 260 7.03 2.76 -14.45
CA LEU A 260 6.93 1.31 -14.42
C LEU A 260 5.47 0.89 -14.16
N ASP A 261 5.04 -0.15 -14.86
CA ASP A 261 3.71 -0.74 -14.71
C ASP A 261 3.78 -2.22 -14.31
N SER A 262 2.63 -2.85 -14.12
CA SER A 262 2.57 -4.26 -13.69
C SER A 262 3.22 -5.23 -14.70
N ASN A 263 3.33 -4.87 -15.99
CA ASN A 263 3.98 -5.71 -17.00
C ASN A 263 5.51 -5.66 -16.93
N ASP A 264 6.06 -4.65 -16.27
CA ASP A 264 7.51 -4.49 -16.08
C ASP A 264 8.06 -5.34 -14.96
N VAL A 265 7.20 -5.76 -14.04
CA VAL A 265 7.59 -6.49 -12.85
C VAL A 265 7.53 -7.98 -13.17
N PRO A 266 8.67 -8.67 -13.33
CA PRO A 266 8.66 -10.08 -13.76
C PRO A 266 8.05 -11.01 -12.70
N ASP A 267 8.02 -10.60 -11.44
CA ASP A 267 7.53 -11.38 -10.31
C ASP A 267 6.64 -10.53 -9.39
N LEU A 268 5.38 -10.36 -9.80
CA LEU A 268 4.36 -9.65 -9.03
C LEU A 268 4.12 -10.24 -7.64
N PRO A 269 4.06 -11.57 -7.44
CA PRO A 269 3.94 -12.16 -6.10
C PRO A 269 5.08 -11.76 -5.15
N SER A 270 6.33 -11.75 -5.63
CA SER A 270 7.46 -11.28 -4.82
C SER A 270 7.36 -9.78 -4.51
N LEU A 271 6.88 -8.96 -5.44
CA LEU A 271 6.61 -7.55 -5.20
C LEU A 271 5.52 -7.37 -4.13
N ALA A 272 4.42 -8.14 -4.19
CA ALA A 272 3.35 -8.10 -3.20
C ALA A 272 3.84 -8.50 -1.81
N ALA A 273 4.66 -9.56 -1.71
CA ALA A 273 5.27 -9.96 -0.44
C ALA A 273 6.17 -8.85 0.12
N ALA A 274 7.05 -8.26 -0.70
CA ALA A 274 7.91 -7.17 -0.30
C ALA A 274 7.11 -5.94 0.15
N VAL A 275 6.09 -5.53 -0.61
CA VAL A 275 5.21 -4.41 -0.25
C VAL A 275 4.47 -4.69 1.05
N SER A 276 3.99 -5.92 1.26
CA SER A 276 3.36 -6.31 2.53
C SER A 276 4.31 -6.15 3.72
N GLU A 277 5.59 -6.50 3.55
CA GLU A 277 6.62 -6.28 4.58
C GLU A 277 6.84 -4.77 4.83
N LEU A 278 6.86 -3.96 3.76
CA LEU A 278 7.00 -2.50 3.88
C LEU A 278 5.82 -1.87 4.63
N LEU A 279 4.60 -2.35 4.41
CA LEU A 279 3.39 -1.87 5.07
C LEU A 279 3.37 -2.24 6.56
N ALA A 280 3.98 -3.37 6.94
CA ALA A 280 4.07 -3.78 8.34
C ALA A 280 5.01 -2.90 9.18
N ASN A 281 5.93 -2.17 8.55
CA ASN A 281 6.90 -1.31 9.23
C ASN A 281 6.52 0.18 9.12
N ARG A 282 6.34 0.83 10.27
CA ARG A 282 5.94 2.25 10.39
C ARG A 282 6.84 3.21 9.59
N THR A 283 8.14 2.93 9.48
CA THR A 283 9.09 3.81 8.75
C THR A 283 8.99 3.68 7.23
N THR A 284 8.49 2.55 6.75
CA THR A 284 8.34 2.24 5.32
C THR A 284 6.88 2.24 4.87
N LEU A 285 5.94 2.52 5.78
CA LEU A 285 4.51 2.56 5.49
C LEU A 285 4.18 3.52 4.33
N THR A 286 4.69 4.76 4.37
CA THR A 286 4.42 5.76 3.32
C THR A 286 4.91 5.33 1.93
N PRO A 287 6.19 4.91 1.73
CA PRO A 287 6.60 4.40 0.43
C PRO A 287 5.92 3.08 0.05
N GLY A 288 5.60 2.21 1.00
CA GLY A 288 4.80 1.00 0.77
C GLY A 288 3.42 1.32 0.19
N LEU A 289 2.69 2.26 0.82
CA LEU A 289 1.41 2.76 0.31
C LEU A 289 1.55 3.39 -1.08
N GLY A 290 2.62 4.15 -1.32
CA GLY A 290 2.89 4.72 -2.64
C GLY A 290 3.08 3.63 -3.71
N LEU A 291 3.76 2.53 -3.39
CA LEU A 291 3.94 1.39 -4.30
C LEU A 291 2.60 0.67 -4.54
N VAL A 292 1.78 0.49 -3.51
CA VAL A 292 0.43 -0.06 -3.62
C VAL A 292 -0.43 0.76 -4.58
N MET A 293 -0.41 2.08 -4.43
CA MET A 293 -1.19 2.98 -5.28
C MET A 293 -0.68 3.00 -6.72
N HIS A 294 0.64 2.84 -6.90
CA HIS A 294 1.26 2.81 -8.21
C HIS A 294 1.02 1.48 -8.94
N PHE A 295 1.08 0.35 -8.22
CA PHE A 295 0.81 -0.99 -8.73
C PHE A 295 -0.52 -1.50 -8.18
N GLN A 296 -1.64 -1.02 -8.74
CA GLN A 296 -2.99 -1.36 -8.27
C GLN A 296 -3.26 -2.87 -8.20
N VAL A 297 -2.66 -3.65 -9.11
CA VAL A 297 -2.70 -5.12 -9.11
C VAL A 297 -2.12 -5.71 -7.82
N VAL A 298 -0.99 -5.17 -7.36
CA VAL A 298 -0.32 -5.61 -6.12
C VAL A 298 -1.21 -5.38 -4.90
N TYR A 299 -1.98 -4.29 -4.86
CA TYR A 299 -2.95 -4.07 -3.77
C TYR A 299 -3.97 -5.20 -3.68
N VAL A 300 -4.52 -5.60 -4.83
CA VAL A 300 -5.51 -6.67 -4.92
C VAL A 300 -4.89 -7.99 -4.46
N GLU A 301 -3.69 -8.32 -4.93
CA GLU A 301 -2.97 -9.53 -4.49
C GLU A 301 -2.70 -9.55 -2.99
N CYS A 302 -2.25 -8.43 -2.41
CA CYS A 302 -2.07 -8.29 -0.96
C CYS A 302 -3.38 -8.48 -0.19
N CYS A 303 -4.50 -7.99 -0.71
CA CYS A 303 -5.81 -8.21 -0.08
C CYS A 303 -6.24 -9.68 -0.16
N ILE A 304 -5.94 -10.37 -1.27
CA ILE A 304 -6.25 -11.80 -1.43
C ILE A 304 -5.39 -12.64 -0.49
N SER A 305 -4.08 -12.38 -0.41
CA SER A 305 -3.15 -13.15 0.43
C SER A 305 -3.45 -12.99 1.92
N ALA A 306 -3.96 -11.83 2.34
CA ALA A 306 -4.42 -11.57 3.70
C ALA A 306 -5.87 -12.05 3.99
N ASP A 307 -6.49 -12.82 3.09
CA ASP A 307 -7.92 -13.23 3.15
C ASP A 307 -8.92 -12.07 3.32
N ARG A 308 -8.53 -10.86 2.93
CA ARG A 308 -9.37 -9.65 2.93
C ARG A 308 -10.17 -9.56 1.62
N LEU A 309 -10.92 -10.62 1.30
CA LEU A 309 -11.64 -10.76 0.03
C LEU A 309 -12.63 -9.63 -0.28
N LYS A 310 -13.24 -9.01 0.76
CA LYS A 310 -14.12 -7.84 0.60
C LYS A 310 -13.36 -6.63 0.04
N ALA A 311 -12.18 -6.34 0.59
CA ALA A 311 -11.33 -5.24 0.15
C ALA A 311 -10.80 -5.51 -1.27
N ALA A 312 -10.38 -6.74 -1.55
CA ALA A 312 -9.96 -7.16 -2.89
C ALA A 312 -11.09 -6.99 -3.94
N ALA A 313 -12.31 -7.43 -3.63
CA ALA A 313 -13.46 -7.29 -4.53
C ALA A 313 -13.85 -5.81 -4.76
N ARG A 314 -13.72 -4.95 -3.74
CA ARG A 314 -13.93 -3.51 -3.90
C ARG A 314 -12.84 -2.90 -4.80
N ALA A 315 -11.58 -3.20 -4.52
CA ALA A 315 -10.43 -2.68 -5.26
C ALA A 315 -10.48 -3.06 -6.74
N THR A 316 -10.75 -4.32 -7.05
CA THR A 316 -10.91 -4.80 -8.44
C THR A 316 -12.01 -4.05 -9.19
N ARG A 317 -13.11 -3.69 -8.52
CA ARG A 317 -14.17 -2.86 -9.12
C ARG A 317 -13.73 -1.41 -9.33
N VAL A 318 -13.12 -0.77 -8.33
CA VAL A 318 -12.69 0.63 -8.36
C VAL A 318 -11.59 0.86 -9.40
N PHE A 319 -10.63 -0.07 -9.48
CA PHE A 319 -9.50 0.01 -10.42
C PHE A 319 -9.81 -0.57 -11.80
N GLY A 320 -11.01 -1.11 -12.02
CA GLY A 320 -11.39 -1.71 -13.31
C GLY A 320 -10.67 -3.04 -13.62
N LEU A 321 -10.06 -3.69 -12.63
CA LEU A 321 -9.24 -4.90 -12.77
C LEU A 321 -10.05 -6.21 -12.81
N LYS A 322 -11.24 -6.17 -13.43
CA LYS A 322 -12.13 -7.35 -13.49
C LYS A 322 -11.58 -8.44 -14.41
N GLN A 323 -10.78 -8.08 -15.42
CA GLN A 323 -10.23 -9.04 -16.39
C GLN A 323 -9.04 -9.82 -15.80
N GLU A 324 -8.25 -9.15 -14.96
CA GLU A 324 -7.09 -9.69 -14.26
C GLU A 324 -7.51 -10.57 -13.09
N PHE A 325 -8.62 -10.24 -12.44
CA PHE A 325 -9.12 -10.92 -11.24
C PHE A 325 -10.59 -11.35 -11.35
N PRO A 326 -10.97 -12.18 -12.34
CA PRO A 326 -12.37 -12.55 -12.57
C PRO A 326 -12.98 -13.32 -11.39
N ASP A 327 -12.15 -14.08 -10.66
CA ASP A 327 -12.61 -14.97 -9.60
C ASP A 327 -12.80 -14.29 -8.24
N VAL A 328 -12.21 -13.11 -8.02
CA VAL A 328 -12.17 -12.48 -6.69
C VAL A 328 -13.56 -12.19 -6.16
N GLU A 329 -14.46 -11.69 -7.01
CA GLU A 329 -15.84 -11.42 -6.63
C GLU A 329 -16.59 -12.72 -6.29
N SER A 330 -16.38 -13.80 -7.05
CA SER A 330 -16.98 -15.12 -6.77
C SER A 330 -16.46 -15.72 -5.45
N ARG A 331 -15.16 -15.57 -5.16
CA ARG A 331 -14.53 -16.04 -3.92
C ARG A 331 -15.06 -15.27 -2.72
N TYR A 332 -15.15 -13.95 -2.84
CA TYR A 332 -15.76 -13.10 -1.82
C TYR A 332 -17.20 -13.51 -1.53
N ARG A 333 -18.04 -13.65 -2.56
CA ARG A 333 -19.45 -14.08 -2.41
C ARG A 333 -19.56 -15.44 -1.73
N ARG A 334 -18.78 -16.44 -2.17
CA ARG A 334 -18.76 -17.76 -1.53
C ARG A 334 -18.34 -17.71 -0.06
N SER A 335 -17.26 -16.99 0.26
CA SER A 335 -16.80 -16.82 1.65
C SER A 335 -17.86 -16.10 2.51
N ALA A 336 -18.52 -15.07 1.97
CA ALA A 336 -19.60 -14.37 2.64
C ALA A 336 -20.82 -15.27 2.89
N VAL A 337 -21.24 -16.06 1.90
CA VAL A 337 -22.33 -17.04 2.04
C VAL A 337 -22.02 -18.05 3.14
N VAL A 338 -20.81 -18.63 3.16
CA VAL A 338 -20.40 -19.57 4.21
C VAL A 338 -20.45 -18.93 5.60
N LYS A 339 -19.95 -17.70 5.75
CA LYS A 339 -19.99 -16.95 7.03
C LYS A 339 -21.40 -16.55 7.48
N LEU A 340 -22.30 -16.26 6.54
CA LEU A 340 -23.70 -15.93 6.85
C LEU A 340 -24.52 -17.19 7.15
N ALA A 341 -24.25 -18.27 6.43
CA ALA A 341 -24.82 -19.59 6.64
C ALA A 341 -24.49 -20.13 8.04
N SER A 342 -23.23 -20.01 8.48
CA SER A 342 -22.83 -20.45 9.83
C SER A 342 -23.53 -19.66 10.95
N LYS A 343 -23.95 -18.43 10.67
CA LYS A 343 -24.74 -17.59 11.58
C LYS A 343 -26.25 -17.75 11.42
N ARG A 344 -26.69 -18.69 10.58
CA ARG A 344 -28.10 -18.93 10.23
C ARG A 344 -28.83 -17.70 9.65
N VAL A 345 -28.09 -16.73 9.07
CA VAL A 345 -28.66 -15.53 8.43
C VAL A 345 -28.92 -15.77 6.94
N TRP A 346 -29.75 -16.78 6.66
CA TRP A 346 -29.95 -17.33 5.32
C TRP A 346 -30.59 -16.37 4.31
N ALA A 347 -31.49 -15.50 4.77
CA ALA A 347 -32.13 -14.50 3.91
C ALA A 347 -31.11 -13.52 3.32
N VAL A 348 -30.10 -13.11 4.11
CA VAL A 348 -29.01 -12.26 3.63
C VAL A 348 -28.03 -13.07 2.80
N ALA A 349 -27.69 -14.31 3.20
CA ALA A 349 -26.80 -15.17 2.43
C ALA A 349 -27.28 -15.37 0.98
N ALA A 350 -28.59 -15.52 0.78
CA ALA A 350 -29.17 -15.70 -0.54
C ALA A 350 -28.98 -14.50 -1.47
N THR A 351 -28.90 -13.26 -0.95
CA THR A 351 -28.63 -12.08 -1.80
C THR A 351 -27.19 -12.09 -2.34
N PHE A 352 -26.25 -12.73 -1.64
CA PHE A 352 -24.86 -12.88 -2.08
C PHE A 352 -24.66 -14.07 -3.02
N ALA A 353 -25.47 -15.13 -2.91
CA ALA A 353 -25.39 -16.31 -3.76
C ALA A 353 -25.82 -16.02 -5.20
N GLY A 354 -26.78 -15.13 -5.42
CA GLY A 354 -27.28 -14.82 -6.76
C GLY A 354 -27.88 -16.06 -7.45
N ALA A 355 -27.51 -16.29 -8.72
CA ALA A 355 -27.95 -17.47 -9.47
C ALA A 355 -27.07 -18.73 -9.23
N ASP A 356 -26.02 -18.62 -8.40
CA ASP A 356 -25.15 -19.75 -8.10
C ASP A 356 -25.89 -20.71 -7.16
N PRO A 357 -26.02 -22.01 -7.49
CA PRO A 357 -26.82 -22.95 -6.72
C PRO A 357 -26.23 -23.08 -5.30
N MET A 358 -27.00 -22.65 -4.31
CA MET A 358 -26.66 -22.53 -2.89
C MET A 358 -26.52 -23.89 -2.16
N VAL A 359 -26.07 -24.94 -2.86
CA VAL A 359 -26.22 -26.37 -2.50
C VAL A 359 -25.17 -26.86 -1.48
N ALA A 360 -24.29 -25.99 -0.97
CA ALA A 360 -23.23 -26.40 -0.04
C ALA A 360 -23.60 -26.26 1.45
N ALA A 361 -24.83 -25.90 1.79
CA ALA A 361 -25.28 -25.84 3.19
C ALA A 361 -25.87 -27.18 3.61
N ASP A 362 -25.13 -27.90 4.45
CA ASP A 362 -25.28 -29.30 4.89
C ASP A 362 -26.54 -29.61 5.75
N GLU A 363 -27.60 -28.79 5.64
CA GLU A 363 -28.87 -28.97 6.36
C GLU A 363 -30.00 -29.32 5.38
N ALA A 364 -30.10 -30.61 5.06
CA ALA A 364 -31.07 -31.14 4.10
C ALA A 364 -32.53 -30.81 4.49
N GLY A 365 -32.80 -30.63 5.79
CA GLY A 365 -34.12 -30.27 6.33
C GLY A 365 -34.57 -28.83 6.03
N LEU A 366 -33.66 -27.89 5.80
CA LEU A 366 -34.00 -26.51 5.45
C LEU A 366 -34.05 -26.28 3.93
N ALA A 367 -33.46 -27.20 3.16
CA ALA A 367 -33.32 -27.05 1.72
C ALA A 367 -34.67 -26.94 0.99
N GLU A 368 -35.70 -27.67 1.41
CA GLU A 368 -37.06 -27.60 0.82
C GLU A 368 -37.79 -26.29 1.20
N GLU A 369 -37.59 -25.76 2.41
CA GLU A 369 -38.13 -24.47 2.82
C GLU A 369 -37.50 -23.33 2.00
N TYR A 370 -36.17 -23.39 1.80
CA TYR A 370 -35.47 -22.44 0.95
C TYR A 370 -35.83 -22.58 -0.53
N ARG A 371 -36.04 -23.80 -1.02
CA ARG A 371 -36.56 -24.02 -2.38
C ARG A 371 -37.85 -23.25 -2.61
N ARG A 372 -38.79 -23.35 -1.66
CA ARG A 372 -40.08 -22.67 -1.73
C ARG A 372 -39.91 -21.16 -1.60
N ARG A 373 -39.06 -20.70 -0.68
CA ARG A 373 -38.84 -19.27 -0.41
C ARG A 373 -38.14 -18.54 -1.57
N PHE A 374 -37.26 -19.22 -2.30
CA PHE A 374 -36.52 -18.67 -3.43
C PHE A 374 -37.06 -19.13 -4.79
N GLU A 375 -38.23 -19.76 -4.82
CA GLU A 375 -38.90 -20.25 -6.04
C GLU A 375 -37.99 -21.10 -6.95
N LEU A 376 -37.08 -21.88 -6.34
CA LEU A 376 -36.13 -22.69 -7.09
C LEU A 376 -36.84 -23.92 -7.70
N PRO A 377 -36.53 -24.29 -8.96
CA PRO A 377 -37.04 -25.51 -9.56
C PRO A 377 -36.70 -26.75 -8.72
N PRO A 378 -37.59 -27.76 -8.65
CA PRO A 378 -37.37 -28.98 -7.88
C PRO A 378 -36.10 -29.73 -8.30
N ASP A 379 -35.65 -29.56 -9.54
CA ASP A 379 -34.48 -30.25 -10.08
C ASP A 379 -33.13 -29.67 -9.60
N VAL A 380 -33.13 -28.46 -9.01
CA VAL A 380 -31.90 -27.78 -8.55
C VAL A 380 -31.37 -28.40 -7.26
N LEU A 381 -32.26 -28.86 -6.39
CA LEU A 381 -31.90 -29.53 -5.15
C LEU A 381 -31.99 -31.04 -5.35
N LYS A 382 -30.87 -31.63 -5.77
CA LYS A 382 -30.71 -33.09 -5.75
C LYS A 382 -30.46 -33.56 -4.32
N LEU A 383 -31.48 -33.44 -3.48
CA LEU A 383 -31.48 -34.02 -2.15
C LEU A 383 -31.73 -35.51 -2.32
N ASP A 384 -30.82 -36.35 -1.85
CA ASP A 384 -31.08 -37.77 -1.76
C ASP A 384 -32.17 -38.00 -0.70
N PRO A 385 -33.36 -38.51 -1.06
CA PRO A 385 -34.42 -38.76 -0.10
C PRO A 385 -33.99 -39.71 1.02
N GLU A 386 -33.01 -40.60 0.78
CA GLU A 386 -32.47 -41.48 1.83
C GLU A 386 -31.63 -40.72 2.85
N GLU A 387 -30.84 -39.72 2.44
CA GLU A 387 -30.04 -38.88 3.35
C GLU A 387 -30.93 -37.99 4.21
N VAL A 388 -31.97 -37.38 3.61
CA VAL A 388 -32.96 -36.58 4.34
C VAL A 388 -33.65 -37.44 5.41
N ALA A 389 -34.14 -38.62 5.03
CA ALA A 389 -34.81 -39.54 5.95
C ALA A 389 -33.86 -40.03 7.05
N ALA A 390 -32.58 -40.29 6.74
CA ALA A 390 -31.57 -40.67 7.72
C ALA A 390 -31.26 -39.53 8.70
N GLN A 391 -31.15 -38.28 8.23
CA GLN A 391 -30.96 -37.11 9.09
C GLN A 391 -32.18 -36.88 10.00
N GLU A 392 -33.41 -36.98 9.47
CA GLU A 392 -34.63 -36.88 10.26
C GLU A 392 -34.73 -37.99 11.31
N ALA A 393 -34.40 -39.23 10.95
CA ALA A 393 -34.35 -40.35 11.88
C ALA A 393 -33.28 -40.15 12.98
N ALA A 394 -32.10 -39.64 12.61
CA ALA A 394 -31.05 -39.30 13.57
C ALA A 394 -31.48 -38.15 14.51
N ARG A 395 -32.20 -37.15 14.00
CA ARG A 395 -32.79 -36.07 14.80
C ARG A 395 -33.85 -36.61 15.75
N ALA A 396 -34.75 -37.44 15.28
CA ALA A 396 -35.78 -38.11 16.08
C ALA A 396 -35.19 -39.08 17.12
N ALA A 397 -33.98 -39.63 16.89
CA ALA A 397 -33.27 -40.44 17.87
C ALA A 397 -32.54 -39.58 18.92
N ARG A 398 -32.01 -38.42 18.51
CA ARG A 398 -31.21 -37.52 19.38
C ARG A 398 -32.09 -36.63 20.25
N PHE A 399 -33.20 -36.14 19.71
CA PHE A 399 -34.19 -35.36 20.42
C PHE A 399 -35.37 -36.27 20.69
N LEU A 400 -35.75 -36.44 21.95
CA LEU A 400 -36.91 -37.26 22.31
C LEU A 400 -38.13 -36.61 21.63
N PRO A 401 -38.77 -37.26 20.65
CA PRO A 401 -40.01 -36.74 20.12
C PRO A 401 -41.01 -36.93 21.25
N PHE A 402 -41.23 -35.88 22.03
CA PHE A 402 -42.41 -35.84 22.86
C PHE A 402 -43.58 -35.85 21.88
N ALA A 403 -44.13 -37.04 21.64
CA ALA A 403 -45.46 -37.19 21.09
C ALA A 403 -46.42 -36.62 22.13
N LEU A 404 -46.47 -35.28 22.20
CA LEU A 404 -47.45 -34.57 22.99
C LEU A 404 -48.78 -34.93 22.36
N PRO A 405 -49.65 -35.65 23.08
CA PRO A 405 -51.00 -35.87 22.60
C PRO A 405 -51.61 -34.48 22.32
N PRO A 406 -52.30 -34.27 21.19
CA PRO A 406 -52.80 -32.95 20.82
C PRO A 406 -53.69 -32.34 21.89
N GLU A 407 -54.37 -33.17 22.70
CA GLU A 407 -55.16 -32.76 23.85
C GLU A 407 -54.35 -32.21 25.05
N ARG A 408 -53.03 -32.38 25.06
CA ARG A 408 -52.11 -31.87 26.09
C ARG A 408 -51.39 -30.59 25.68
N LEU A 409 -51.60 -30.11 24.46
CA LEU A 409 -51.03 -28.86 23.98
C LEU A 409 -52.07 -27.75 24.14
N LEU A 410 -51.78 -26.80 25.02
CA LEU A 410 -52.66 -25.65 25.28
C LEU A 410 -52.10 -24.41 24.58
N TRP A 411 -52.85 -23.89 23.62
CA TRP A 411 -52.55 -22.59 23.01
C TRP A 411 -53.12 -21.47 23.90
N VAL A 412 -52.26 -20.51 24.26
CA VAL A 412 -52.63 -19.38 25.12
C VAL A 412 -52.63 -18.11 24.29
N ASP A 413 -53.63 -17.98 23.41
CA ASP A 413 -53.82 -16.85 22.50
C ASP A 413 -54.95 -15.89 22.94
N GLY A 414 -55.56 -16.14 24.10
CA GLY A 414 -56.64 -15.32 24.64
C GLY A 414 -57.04 -15.68 26.07
N PRO A 415 -58.06 -15.00 26.64
CA PRO A 415 -58.46 -15.17 28.04
C PRO A 415 -58.97 -16.58 28.35
N ALA A 416 -59.59 -17.27 27.38
CA ALA A 416 -60.04 -18.64 27.54
C ALA A 416 -58.88 -19.64 27.59
N GLY A 417 -57.89 -19.48 26.69
CA GLY A 417 -56.65 -20.27 26.70
C GLY A 417 -55.84 -20.03 27.97
N LEU A 418 -55.78 -18.78 28.44
CA LEU A 418 -55.11 -18.41 29.69
C LEU A 418 -55.77 -19.05 30.91
N ALA A 419 -57.09 -19.06 30.98
CA ALA A 419 -57.82 -19.73 32.06
C ALA A 419 -57.60 -21.25 32.05
N ALA A 420 -57.59 -21.88 30.86
CA ALA A 420 -57.31 -23.30 30.71
C ALA A 420 -55.86 -23.66 31.11
N ALA A 421 -54.89 -22.84 30.71
CA ALA A 421 -53.50 -22.99 31.11
C ALA A 421 -53.33 -22.81 32.62
N ALA A 422 -53.95 -21.80 33.23
CA ALA A 422 -53.91 -21.60 34.68
C ALA A 422 -54.50 -22.79 35.45
N ALA A 423 -55.64 -23.32 34.99
CA ALA A 423 -56.24 -24.51 35.58
C ALA A 423 -55.30 -25.73 35.46
N ALA A 424 -54.73 -25.98 34.29
CA ALA A 424 -53.78 -27.06 34.06
C ALA A 424 -52.52 -26.93 34.94
N LEU A 425 -51.95 -25.72 35.04
CA LEU A 425 -50.78 -25.43 35.87
C LEU A 425 -51.07 -25.59 37.37
N SER A 426 -52.25 -25.18 37.84
CA SER A 426 -52.62 -25.32 39.26
C SER A 426 -52.79 -26.78 39.71
N GLY A 427 -53.08 -27.68 38.76
CA GLY A 427 -53.21 -29.12 39.01
C GLY A 427 -51.94 -29.92 38.73
N ALA A 428 -50.85 -29.26 38.32
CA ALA A 428 -49.61 -29.94 37.97
C ALA A 428 -48.71 -30.10 39.21
N ASP A 429 -48.31 -31.34 39.50
CA ASP A 429 -47.40 -31.64 40.62
C ASP A 429 -45.94 -31.22 40.33
N ILE A 430 -45.57 -31.17 39.05
CA ILE A 430 -44.23 -30.80 38.56
C ILE A 430 -44.39 -29.86 37.37
N LEU A 431 -43.67 -28.73 37.42
CA LEU A 431 -43.60 -27.78 36.31
C LEU A 431 -42.20 -27.84 35.69
N GLY A 432 -42.12 -28.28 34.43
CA GLY A 432 -40.95 -28.09 33.59
C GLY A 432 -41.14 -26.82 32.78
N ILE A 433 -40.21 -25.88 32.88
CA ILE A 433 -40.17 -24.71 32.00
C ILE A 433 -39.11 -25.03 30.95
N ASP A 434 -39.57 -25.32 29.73
CA ASP A 434 -38.69 -25.31 28.58
C ASP A 434 -38.54 -23.84 28.18
N VAL A 435 -37.42 -23.26 28.55
CA VAL A 435 -37.03 -21.96 28.03
C VAL A 435 -36.42 -22.29 26.70
N ASP A 436 -37.07 -21.91 25.59
CA ASP A 436 -36.42 -21.93 24.28
C ASP A 436 -35.03 -21.37 24.51
N GLY A 437 -34.03 -22.21 24.34
CA GLY A 437 -32.67 -21.76 24.27
C GLY A 437 -32.61 -20.90 23.02
N SER A 438 -32.98 -19.62 23.13
CA SER A 438 -32.04 -18.64 22.67
C SER A 438 -30.78 -19.07 23.39
N GLU A 439 -29.91 -19.77 22.68
CA GLU A 439 -28.50 -19.76 22.99
C GLU A 439 -28.24 -18.27 23.17
N ARG A 440 -28.35 -17.80 24.42
CA ARG A 440 -27.54 -16.72 24.87
C ARG A 440 -26.20 -17.35 24.57
N GLU A 441 -25.67 -16.97 23.42
CA GLU A 441 -24.25 -16.95 23.20
C GLU A 441 -23.77 -16.21 24.44
N ASP A 442 -23.59 -16.95 25.54
CA ASP A 442 -22.52 -16.75 26.48
C ASP A 442 -21.32 -16.90 25.58
N SER A 443 -21.09 -15.82 24.82
CA SER A 443 -19.87 -15.47 24.19
C SER A 443 -18.86 -15.92 25.20
N GLU A 444 -18.11 -16.97 24.85
CA GLU A 444 -16.85 -17.21 25.46
C GLU A 444 -16.27 -15.81 25.66
N GLU A 445 -16.10 -15.44 26.93
CA GLU A 445 -15.25 -14.33 27.31
C GLU A 445 -13.89 -14.72 26.75
N HIS A 446 -13.74 -14.48 25.46
CA HIS A 446 -12.50 -14.36 24.76
C HIS A 446 -11.95 -13.11 25.43
N SER A 447 -11.25 -13.36 26.54
CA SER A 447 -10.25 -12.51 27.13
C SER A 447 -9.08 -12.39 26.14
N GLY A 448 -9.40 -12.09 24.88
CA GLY A 448 -8.51 -11.48 23.94
C GLY A 448 -8.56 -10.01 24.29
N SER A 449 -7.44 -9.51 24.80
CA SER A 449 -7.12 -8.09 24.86
C SER A 449 -7.46 -7.43 23.52
N GLY A 450 -8.68 -6.90 23.42
CA GLY A 450 -9.13 -6.09 22.31
C GLY A 450 -8.49 -4.73 22.44
N ASP A 451 -7.38 -4.57 21.74
CA ASP A 451 -6.90 -3.29 21.26
C ASP A 451 -8.08 -2.63 20.53
N SER A 452 -8.62 -1.57 21.12
CA SER A 452 -9.76 -0.85 20.60
C SER A 452 -9.30 0.00 19.42
N GLU A 453 -9.25 -0.60 18.24
CA GLU A 453 -9.29 0.19 17.01
C GLU A 453 -10.73 0.66 16.82
N GLU A 454 -10.93 1.93 17.17
CA GLU A 454 -11.99 2.82 16.69
C GLU A 454 -12.64 2.30 15.41
N SER A 455 -13.84 1.73 15.57
CA SER A 455 -14.81 1.65 14.50
C SER A 455 -15.23 3.08 14.18
N GLU A 456 -14.53 3.72 13.24
CA GLU A 456 -15.01 4.89 12.55
C GLU A 456 -16.32 4.52 11.84
N GLU A 457 -17.40 4.89 12.50
CA GLU A 457 -18.75 5.02 12.03
C GLU A 457 -18.76 6.04 10.88
N TRP A 458 -18.35 5.61 9.69
CA TRP A 458 -18.62 6.35 8.46
C TRP A 458 -20.08 6.11 8.10
N GLY A 459 -20.94 6.95 8.68
CA GLY A 459 -22.29 7.16 8.19
C GLY A 459 -22.22 7.64 6.74
N GLU A 460 -22.60 6.77 5.81
CA GLU A 460 -23.04 7.15 4.47
C GLU A 460 -24.38 7.86 4.62
N GLY A 461 -24.31 9.14 5.00
CA GLY A 461 -25.39 10.10 4.82
C GLY A 461 -25.38 10.56 3.37
N GLU A 462 -25.86 9.72 2.46
CA GLU A 462 -26.39 10.20 1.18
C GLU A 462 -27.75 10.85 1.49
N SER A 463 -27.71 12.11 1.92
CA SER A 463 -28.88 12.98 1.85
C SER A 463 -29.11 13.29 0.39
N GLU A 464 -30.11 12.65 -0.20
CA GLU A 464 -30.77 13.12 -1.41
C GLU A 464 -31.29 14.54 -1.09
N GLU A 465 -30.53 15.54 -1.56
CA GLU A 465 -30.93 16.94 -1.54
C GLU A 465 -32.06 17.07 -2.58
N GLU A 466 -33.29 16.87 -2.13
CA GLU A 466 -34.49 17.30 -2.84
C GLU A 466 -34.38 18.81 -3.05
N GLY A 467 -33.95 19.19 -4.25
CA GLY A 467 -34.01 20.57 -4.71
C GLY A 467 -35.46 21.00 -4.83
N ASP A 468 -35.95 21.69 -3.81
CA ASP A 468 -37.15 22.52 -3.88
C ASP A 468 -36.94 23.58 -4.96
N ALA A 469 -37.54 23.35 -6.12
CA ALA A 469 -37.68 24.35 -7.17
C ALA A 469 -38.72 25.38 -6.72
N GLU A 470 -38.26 26.44 -6.06
CA GLU A 470 -39.02 27.67 -5.89
C GLU A 470 -39.30 28.29 -7.27
N SER A 471 -40.50 27.99 -7.79
CA SER A 471 -41.10 28.66 -8.94
C SER A 471 -41.70 30.00 -8.49
N GLU A 472 -40.85 31.00 -8.25
CA GLU A 472 -41.29 32.40 -8.26
C GLU A 472 -41.33 32.89 -9.71
N GLY A 473 -42.54 32.89 -10.28
CA GLY A 473 -42.85 33.48 -11.57
C GLY A 473 -44.05 34.42 -11.43
N GLU A 474 -43.88 35.49 -10.66
CA GLU A 474 -44.75 36.66 -10.76
C GLU A 474 -44.34 37.50 -11.98
N GLY A 475 -45.32 37.83 -12.82
CA GLY A 475 -45.40 39.17 -13.37
C GLY A 475 -45.46 39.28 -14.89
N ASN A 476 -46.51 40.00 -15.32
CA ASN A 476 -46.64 40.73 -16.58
C ASN A 476 -46.94 39.90 -17.85
N ASP A 477 -47.80 40.32 -18.77
CA ASP A 477 -48.63 41.52 -18.89
C ASP A 477 -49.61 41.26 -20.06
N GLU A 478 -50.72 42.00 -20.06
CA GLU A 478 -51.51 42.46 -21.21
C GLU A 478 -51.51 41.68 -22.55
N SER A 479 -52.68 41.18 -22.95
CA SER A 479 -53.33 41.59 -24.22
C SER A 479 -54.69 40.90 -24.43
N GLU A 480 -55.72 41.73 -24.65
CA GLU A 480 -56.74 41.66 -25.72
C GLU A 480 -57.29 40.26 -26.09
N GLY A 481 -58.58 39.94 -25.91
CA GLY A 481 -59.74 40.58 -26.52
C GLY A 481 -60.63 39.50 -27.18
N GLU A 482 -61.91 39.85 -27.40
CA GLU A 482 -62.94 39.13 -28.18
C GLU A 482 -63.67 37.93 -27.52
N ALA A 483 -64.87 38.21 -26.95
CA ALA A 483 -66.18 37.98 -27.59
C ALA A 483 -67.31 37.98 -26.53
#